data_AF-A0A1E5PN96-F1
#
_entry.id   AF-A0A1E5PN96-F1
#
_cell.length_a   1.000
_cell.length_b   1.000
_cell.length_c   1.000
_cell.angle_alpha   90.00
_cell.angle_beta   90.00
_cell.angle_gamma   90.00
#
_symmetry.space_group_name_H-M   'P 1'
#
loop_
_entity.id
_entity.type
_entity.pdbx_description
1 polymer ?
#
loop_
_entity_poly.entity_id
_entity_poly.type
_entity_poly.pdbx_seq_one_letter_code
_entity_poly.pdbx_strand_id
1 'polypeptide(L)'
;MSTAIVLLTLGLAGAVPGGWVALNVRGSAASLERWADGNAQLRMHARGDLGPVERRLSARLYRVLGTVMALGGCVIILGGLLELA
;
A
#
# COMPACT_ATOMS: atom_id res chain seq x y z
N MET A 1 23.69 17.62 14.92
CA MET A 1 23.17 17.28 13.58
C MET A 1 22.08 18.27 13.24
N SER A 2 22.01 18.74 11.99
CA SER A 2 20.96 19.67 11.56
C SER A 2 19.59 18.98 11.56
N THR A 3 18.59 19.63 12.13
CA THR A 3 17.18 19.16 12.16
C THR A 3 16.63 18.94 10.76
N ALA A 4 16.97 19.81 9.81
CA ALA A 4 16.60 19.65 8.40
C ALA A 4 17.10 18.34 7.79
N ILE A 5 18.34 17.92 8.09
CA ILE A 5 18.90 16.65 7.60
C ILE A 5 18.14 15.46 8.18
N VAL A 6 17.75 15.54 9.45
CA VAL A 6 16.95 14.49 10.12
C VAL A 6 15.57 14.38 9.48
N LEU A 7 14.90 15.51 9.23
CA LEU A 7 13.57 15.53 8.60
C LEU A 7 13.60 14.98 7.18
N LEU A 8 14.57 15.40 6.35
CA LEU A 8 14.70 14.91 4.98
C LEU A 8 14.96 13.40 4.92
N THR A 9 15.85 12.88 5.77
CA THR A 9 16.17 11.45 5.81
C THR A 9 15.00 10.61 6.29
N LEU A 10 14.32 11.03 7.36
CA LEU A 10 13.15 10.34 7.89
C LEU A 10 11.98 10.38 6.89
N GLY A 11 11.78 11.52 6.24
CA GLY A 11 10.76 11.70 5.23
C GLY A 11 10.97 10.83 3.99
N LEU A 12 12.21 10.72 3.48
CA LEU A 12 12.58 9.80 2.40
C LEU A 12 12.37 8.33 2.79
N ALA A 13 12.78 7.96 4.01
CA ALA A 13 12.61 6.61 4.53
C ALA A 13 11.13 6.20 4.69
N GLY A 14 10.20 7.15 4.84
CA GLY A 14 8.76 6.88 4.82
C GLY A 14 8.14 6.94 3.42
N ALA A 15 8.49 7.98 2.64
CA ALA A 15 7.89 8.28 1.35
C ALA A 15 8.15 7.20 0.30
N VAL A 16 9.40 6.73 0.21
CA VAL A 16 9.84 5.77 -0.82
C VAL A 16 9.22 4.38 -0.61
N PRO A 17 9.39 3.71 0.55
CA PRO A 17 8.78 2.40 0.76
C PRO A 17 7.26 2.48 0.87
N GLY A 18 6.70 3.54 1.46
CA GLY A 18 5.24 3.76 1.50
C GLY A 18 4.65 3.86 0.09
N GLY A 19 5.28 4.66 -0.78
CA GLY A 19 4.91 4.81 -2.18
C GLY A 19 5.07 3.51 -2.96
N TRP A 20 6.16 2.79 -2.75
CA TRP A 20 6.40 1.49 -3.38
C TRP A 20 5.33 0.48 -3.00
N VAL A 21 4.99 0.37 -1.71
CA VAL A 21 3.92 -0.52 -1.23
C VAL A 21 2.58 -0.09 -1.82
N ALA A 22 2.24 1.20 -1.80
CA ALA A 22 0.96 1.69 -2.34
C ALA A 22 0.80 1.41 -3.84
N LEU A 23 1.87 1.53 -4.63
CA LEU A 23 1.86 1.35 -6.08
C LEU A 23 2.03 -0.11 -6.50
N ASN A 24 2.94 -0.86 -5.86
CA ASN A 24 3.20 -2.26 -6.18
C ASN A 24 2.05 -3.16 -5.71
N VAL A 25 1.51 -2.93 -4.50
CA VAL A 25 0.29 -3.63 -4.05
C VAL A 25 -0.87 -3.34 -4.99
N ARG A 26 -0.98 -2.17 -5.63
CA ARG A 26 -2.04 -1.92 -6.62
C ARG A 26 -1.96 -2.89 -7.81
N GLY A 27 -0.76 -3.14 -8.33
CA GLY A 27 -0.54 -4.06 -9.45
C GLY A 27 -0.78 -5.52 -9.07
N SER A 28 -0.15 -5.97 -7.98
CA SER A 28 -0.28 -7.34 -7.48
C SER A 28 -1.67 -7.64 -6.91
N ALA A 29 -2.33 -6.67 -6.30
CA ALA A 29 -3.72 -6.82 -5.84
C ALA A 29 -4.65 -6.98 -7.03
N ALA A 30 -4.54 -6.13 -8.06
CA ALA A 30 -5.40 -6.23 -9.22
C ALA A 30 -5.21 -7.56 -9.98
N SER A 31 -3.99 -8.10 -10.03
CA SER A 31 -3.77 -9.45 -10.59
C SER A 31 -4.33 -10.55 -9.69
N LEU A 32 -4.13 -10.47 -8.37
CA LEU A 32 -4.65 -11.44 -7.41
C LEU A 32 -6.17 -11.41 -7.30
N GLU A 33 -6.83 -10.26 -7.39
CA GLU A 33 -8.29 -10.17 -7.40
C GLU A 33 -8.86 -10.83 -8.66
N ARG A 34 -8.30 -10.53 -9.83
CA ARG A 34 -8.71 -11.19 -11.09
C ARG A 34 -8.51 -12.71 -11.05
N TRP A 35 -7.39 -13.16 -10.50
CA TRP A 35 -7.13 -14.59 -10.35
C TRP A 35 -8.07 -15.23 -9.32
N ALA A 36 -8.30 -14.57 -8.18
CA ALA A 36 -9.20 -15.06 -7.13
C ALA A 36 -10.65 -15.12 -7.59
N ASP A 37 -11.12 -14.15 -8.37
CA ASP A 37 -12.47 -14.13 -8.94
C ASP A 37 -12.67 -15.30 -9.91
N GLY A 38 -11.70 -15.55 -10.80
CA GLY A 38 -11.73 -16.71 -11.70
C GLY A 38 -11.70 -18.05 -10.95
N ASN A 39 -10.87 -18.14 -9.91
CA ASN A 39 -10.75 -19.36 -9.11
C ASN A 39 -11.97 -19.58 -8.20
N ALA A 40 -12.62 -18.50 -7.74
CA ALA A 40 -13.87 -18.56 -7.00
C ALA A 40 -15.02 -19.08 -7.88
N GLN A 41 -15.14 -18.61 -9.13
CA GLN A 41 -16.10 -19.14 -10.10
C GLN A 41 -15.88 -20.63 -10.36
N LEU A 42 -14.62 -21.05 -10.59
CA LEU A 42 -14.28 -22.46 -10.78
C LEU A 42 -14.63 -23.31 -9.54
N ARG A 43 -14.35 -22.80 -8.33
CA ARG A 43 -14.67 -23.51 -7.08
C ARG A 43 -16.18 -23.59 -6.82
N MET A 44 -16.94 -22.55 -7.12
CA MET A 44 -18.40 -22.56 -7.02
C MET A 44 -18.99 -23.59 -7.98
N HIS A 45 -18.52 -23.63 -9.23
CA HIS A 45 -18.94 -24.65 -10.20
C HIS A 45 -18.54 -26.07 -9.79
N ALA A 46 -17.35 -26.26 -9.22
CA ALA A 46 -16.85 -27.58 -8.83
C ALA A 46 -17.49 -28.12 -7.52
N ARG A 47 -17.89 -27.25 -6.59
CA ARG A 47 -18.51 -27.66 -5.31
C ARG A 47 -20.03 -27.58 -5.28
N GLY A 48 -20.66 -26.94 -6.26
CA GLY A 48 -22.10 -26.66 -6.23
C GLY A 48 -22.50 -25.74 -5.07
N ASP A 49 -21.53 -25.02 -4.50
CA ASP A 49 -21.69 -24.19 -3.31
C ASP A 49 -21.66 -22.72 -3.71
N LEU A 50 -22.72 -21.99 -3.36
CA LEU A 50 -22.90 -20.55 -3.63
C LEU A 50 -22.47 -19.67 -2.45
N GLY A 51 -21.85 -20.25 -1.42
CA GLY A 51 -21.44 -19.55 -0.21
C GLY A 51 -20.40 -18.44 -0.44
N PRO A 52 -20.40 -17.40 0.41
CA PRO A 52 -19.50 -16.26 0.25
C PRO A 52 -18.03 -16.62 0.50
N VAL A 53 -17.13 -16.05 -0.31
CA VAL A 53 -15.68 -16.30 -0.23
C VAL A 53 -15.05 -15.56 0.96
N GLU A 54 -14.33 -16.28 1.80
CA GLU A 54 -13.66 -15.75 2.99
C GLU A 54 -12.36 -15.00 2.62
N ARG A 55 -12.31 -13.66 2.77
CA ARG A 55 -11.10 -12.83 2.55
C ARG A 55 -10.44 -12.49 3.89
N ARG A 56 -9.28 -13.09 4.19
CA ARG A 56 -8.56 -12.90 5.48
C ARG A 56 -7.76 -11.60 5.63
N LEU A 57 -7.33 -10.95 4.55
CA LEU A 57 -6.70 -9.62 4.61
C LEU A 57 -6.81 -8.97 3.23
N SER A 58 -7.54 -7.84 3.15
CA SER A 58 -7.74 -7.17 1.86
C SER A 58 -6.48 -6.42 1.46
N ALA A 59 -6.06 -6.55 0.19
CA ALA A 59 -4.97 -5.75 -0.35
C ALA A 59 -5.22 -4.24 -0.25
N ARG A 60 -6.49 -3.85 -0.08
CA ARG A 60 -6.92 -2.49 0.25
C ARG A 60 -6.30 -1.98 1.55
N LEU A 61 -6.17 -2.82 2.58
CA LEU A 61 -5.58 -2.42 3.87
C LEU A 61 -4.10 -2.07 3.72
N TYR A 62 -3.31 -2.95 3.09
CA TYR A 62 -1.88 -2.68 2.83
C TYR A 62 -1.68 -1.45 1.96
N ARG A 63 -2.56 -1.23 0.98
CA ARG A 63 -2.54 -0.03 0.16
C ARG A 63 -2.83 1.23 0.97
N VAL A 64 -3.82 1.21 1.85
CA VAL A 64 -4.15 2.35 2.72
C VAL A 64 -2.95 2.67 3.63
N LEU A 65 -2.37 1.66 4.28
CA LEU A 65 -1.19 1.85 5.14
C LEU A 65 0.02 2.40 4.35
N GLY A 66 0.31 1.84 3.18
CA GLY A 66 1.38 2.34 2.30
C GLY A 66 1.16 3.79 1.89
N THR A 67 -0.09 4.16 1.54
CA THR A 67 -0.43 5.54 1.14
C THR A 67 -0.26 6.51 2.29
N VAL A 68 -0.70 6.15 3.51
CA VAL A 68 -0.54 6.97 4.71
C VAL A 68 0.95 7.19 5.02
N MET A 69 1.77 6.13 4.94
CA MET A 69 3.23 6.25 5.12
C MET A 69 3.87 7.12 4.05
N ALA A 70 3.43 7.03 2.79
CA ALA A 70 3.97 7.83 1.71
C ALA A 70 3.68 9.33 1.92
N LEU A 71 2.42 9.67 2.24
CA LEU A 71 1.99 11.04 2.52
C LEU A 71 2.67 11.61 3.76
N GLY A 72 2.77 10.82 4.84
CA GLY A 72 3.50 11.21 6.04
C GLY A 72 4.96 11.54 5.73
N GLY A 73 5.63 10.71 4.93
CA GLY A 73 6.99 10.99 4.46
C GLY A 73 7.11 12.30 3.68
N CYS A 74 6.17 12.58 2.76
CA CYS A 74 6.15 13.83 2.01
C CYS A 74 5.99 15.07 2.90
N VAL A 75 5.13 15.03 3.91
CA VAL A 75 4.94 16.14 4.86
C VAL A 75 6.24 16.43 5.62
N ILE A 76 6.94 15.39 6.05
CA ILE A 76 8.20 15.53 6.78
C ILE A 76 9.30 16.10 5.86
N ILE A 77 9.38 15.69 4.59
CA ILE A 77 10.29 16.27 3.59
C ILE A 77 10.02 17.77 3.42
N LEU A 78 8.75 18.16 3.29
CA LEU A 78 8.36 19.57 3.15
C LEU A 78 8.78 20.40 4.38
N GLY A 79 8.62 19.86 5.59
CA GLY A 79 9.11 20.49 6.81
C GLY A 79 10.63 20.69 6.82
N GLY A 80 11.38 19.66 6.40
CA GLY A 80 12.84 19.75 6.27
C GLY A 80 13.31 20.76 5.23
N LEU A 81 12.61 20.86 4.09
CA LEU A 81 12.87 21.88 3.07
C LEU A 81 12.59 23.30 3.57
N LEU A 82 11.55 23.47 4.39
CA LEU A 82 11.17 24.77 4.95
C LEU A 82 12.18 25.27 5.99
N GLU A 83 12.83 24.37 6.73
CA GLU A 83 13.95 24.72 7.61
C GLU A 83 15.24 25.08 6.84
N LEU A 84 15.35 24.72 5.56
CA LEU A 84 16.50 25.02 4.70
C LEU A 84 16.33 26.33 3.90
N ALA A 85 15.11 26.88 3.85
CA ALA A 85 14.75 28.10 3.12
C ALA A 85 14.86 29.34 4.00
#